data_AF-A0A964JF43-F1
#
_entry.id   AF-A0A964JF43-F1
#
_cell.length_a   1.000
_cell.length_b   1.000
_cell.length_c   1.000
_cell.angle_alpha   90.00
_cell.angle_beta   90.00
_cell.angle_gamma   90.00
#
_symmetry.space_group_name_H-M   'P 1'
#
loop_
_entity.id
_entity.type
_entity.pdbx_description
1 polymer ?
#
loop_
_entity_poly.entity_id
_entity_poly.type
_entity_poly.pdbx_seq_one_letter_code
_entity_poly.pdbx_strand_id
1 'polypeptide(L)'
;MSKIYSSLKSFISKKMRMSHIYQPLMLIELIKNGGKSTGRKIAKSFLDYDETQIEYYQNITKQMPFKFLSKHLKEIKRDKENYTFEGFDLIESQKQELIELCKERLEKYINKRGIDNILQHRKKSSGYISGSIRYEVLKQAKRRCELCGISANEKALEVDHIIPRENGGSDEMTNFQALCYSCNSMKRNKDNTDFRKVLDSYNDRDKECIFCNISKNRIVKENELAFVIEDNYPVTKNHSLIISKRHCLNYFDLYQPEINACNQLIFETREQLLKKDKSIEGFNIGNNSGKVAGQTINHCHIHLIPRRKGDTENPTGGVRGVIKNKQSY
;
A
#
# COMPACT_ATOMS: atom_id res chain seq x y z
N MET A 1 25.25 -0.21 45.89
CA MET A 1 24.55 0.20 44.64
C MET A 1 23.16 -0.45 44.63
N SER A 2 22.12 0.30 44.23
CA SER A 2 20.76 -0.24 44.10
C SER A 2 20.73 -1.44 43.13
N LYS A 3 20.05 -2.54 43.53
CA LYS A 3 19.85 -3.74 42.69
C LYS A 3 19.21 -3.38 41.34
N ILE A 4 18.29 -2.40 41.35
CA ILE A 4 17.62 -1.89 40.15
C ILE A 4 18.61 -1.14 39.25
N TYR A 5 19.46 -0.29 39.83
CA TYR A 5 20.50 0.43 39.07
C TYR A 5 21.46 -0.54 38.38
N SER A 6 21.98 -1.53 39.10
CA SER A 6 22.88 -2.54 38.53
C SER A 6 22.20 -3.36 37.43
N SER A 7 20.92 -3.70 37.60
CA SER A 7 20.12 -4.42 36.60
C SER A 7 19.88 -3.58 35.34
N LEU A 8 19.41 -2.33 35.49
CA LEU A 8 19.16 -1.43 34.38
C LEU A 8 20.45 -1.10 33.62
N LYS A 9 21.54 -0.80 34.34
CA LYS A 9 22.84 -0.54 33.72
C LYS A 9 23.35 -1.75 32.93
N SER A 10 23.26 -2.95 33.50
CA SER A 10 23.65 -4.18 32.82
C SER A 10 22.80 -4.46 31.58
N PHE A 11 21.48 -4.26 31.68
CA PHE A 11 20.59 -4.42 30.53
C PHE A 11 20.93 -3.44 29.41
N ILE A 12 20.97 -2.13 29.72
CA ILE A 12 21.23 -1.07 28.74
C ILE A 12 22.59 -1.24 28.06
N SER A 13 23.64 -1.57 28.83
CA SER A 13 25.00 -1.65 28.29
C SER A 13 25.37 -2.98 27.63
N LYS A 14 24.74 -4.10 28.01
CA LYS A 14 25.17 -5.45 27.58
C LYS A 14 24.09 -6.29 26.90
N LYS A 15 22.80 -6.03 27.17
CA LYS A 15 21.70 -6.90 26.70
C LYS A 15 20.73 -6.23 25.73
N MET A 16 20.62 -4.90 25.76
CA MET A 16 19.72 -4.16 24.88
C MET A 16 20.18 -4.30 23.43
N ARG A 17 19.38 -4.97 22.61
CA ARG A 17 19.58 -5.07 21.16
C ARG A 17 18.70 -4.04 20.49
N MET A 18 19.31 -3.12 19.76
CA MET A 18 18.61 -2.04 19.08
C MET A 18 18.00 -2.54 17.77
N SER A 19 16.74 -2.98 17.81
CA SER A 19 15.90 -3.18 16.61
C SER A 19 14.99 -1.98 16.32
N HIS A 20 14.69 -1.18 17.34
CA HIS A 20 13.93 0.07 17.24
C HIS A 20 14.32 1.02 18.39
N ILE A 21 14.06 2.32 18.23
CA ILE A 21 14.31 3.36 19.25
C ILE A 21 13.37 3.28 20.48
N TYR A 22 12.33 2.45 20.47
CA TYR A 22 11.28 2.50 21.50
C TYR A 22 11.74 2.03 22.87
N GLN A 23 12.63 1.02 22.93
CA GLN A 23 13.14 0.48 24.18
C GLN A 23 13.87 1.53 25.02
N PRO A 24 14.88 2.27 24.49
CA PRO A 24 15.53 3.32 25.25
C PRO A 24 14.59 4.49 25.57
N LEU A 25 13.70 4.88 24.66
CA LEU A 25 12.75 5.98 24.92
C LEU A 25 11.77 5.68 26.05
N MET A 26 11.27 4.44 26.12
CA MET A 26 10.42 3.99 27.22
C MET A 26 11.18 4.00 28.55
N LEU A 27 12.42 3.50 28.56
CA LEU A 27 13.25 3.52 29.78
C LEU A 27 13.58 4.94 30.23
N ILE A 28 13.91 5.85 29.31
CA ILE A 28 14.15 7.26 29.62
C ILE A 28 12.93 7.89 30.30
N GLU A 29 11.74 7.68 29.75
CA GLU A 29 10.49 8.23 30.30
C GLU A 29 10.18 7.65 31.69
N LEU A 30 10.38 6.34 31.88
CA LEU A 30 10.20 5.71 33.19
C LEU A 30 11.22 6.22 34.21
N ILE A 31 12.50 6.35 33.84
CA ILE A 31 13.55 6.83 34.74
C ILE A 31 13.28 8.29 35.15
N LYS A 32 12.93 9.16 34.20
CA LYS A 32 12.61 10.58 34.47
C LYS A 32 11.46 10.76 35.46
N ASN A 33 10.49 9.86 35.45
CA ASN A 33 9.28 9.94 36.29
C ASN A 33 9.33 8.97 37.49
N GLY A 34 10.51 8.71 38.04
CA GLY A 34 10.64 7.92 39.28
C GLY A 34 10.17 6.46 39.16
N GLY A 35 10.28 5.89 37.96
CA GLY A 35 9.85 4.52 37.63
C GLY A 35 8.38 4.38 37.22
N LYS A 36 7.62 5.48 37.11
CA LYS A 36 6.18 5.43 36.77
C LYS A 36 5.84 6.41 35.64
N SER A 37 5.22 5.92 34.58
CA SER A 37 4.62 6.79 33.55
C SER A 37 3.38 6.13 32.96
N THR A 38 2.59 6.89 32.21
CA THR A 38 1.41 6.37 31.52
C THR A 38 1.79 5.98 30.09
N GLY A 39 1.09 5.02 29.49
CA GLY A 39 1.30 4.67 28.09
C GLY A 39 1.18 5.88 27.15
N ARG A 40 0.30 6.84 27.47
CA ARG A 40 0.15 8.09 26.71
C ARG A 40 1.39 8.99 26.78
N LYS A 41 2.00 9.14 27.96
CA LYS A 41 3.24 9.93 28.12
C LYS A 41 4.43 9.29 27.40
N ILE A 42 4.55 7.97 27.51
CA ILE A 42 5.57 7.19 26.77
C ILE A 42 5.36 7.31 25.26
N ALA A 43 4.13 7.20 24.77
CA ALA A 43 3.85 7.36 23.34
C ALA A 43 4.18 8.77 22.84
N LYS A 44 3.96 9.80 23.68
CA LYS A 44 4.31 11.19 23.34
C LYS A 44 5.82 11.35 23.14
N SER A 45 6.65 10.70 23.97
CA SER A 45 8.12 10.78 23.80
C SER A 45 8.62 10.08 22.54
N PHE A 46 7.84 9.16 21.95
CA PHE A 46 8.19 8.55 20.66
C PHE A 46 7.99 9.51 19.49
N LEU A 47 7.00 10.40 19.58
CA LEU A 47 6.69 11.37 18.51
C LEU A 47 7.83 12.37 18.29
N ASP A 48 8.61 12.66 19.33
CA ASP A 48 9.77 13.56 19.23
C ASP A 48 10.89 13.01 18.32
N TYR A 49 10.84 11.72 17.99
CA TYR A 49 11.80 11.05 17.11
C TYR A 49 11.15 10.49 15.84
N ASP A 50 9.86 10.74 15.63
CA ASP A 50 9.15 10.37 14.41
C ASP A 50 9.29 11.49 13.39
N GLU A 51 10.42 11.48 12.66
CA GLU A 51 10.74 12.48 11.63
C GLU A 51 9.59 12.69 10.63
N THR A 52 8.84 11.63 10.30
CA THR A 52 7.74 11.72 9.35
C THR A 52 6.57 12.55 9.88
N GLN A 53 6.27 12.41 11.17
CA GLN A 53 5.23 13.22 11.82
C GLN A 53 5.70 14.66 12.03
N ILE A 54 6.98 14.84 12.35
CA ILE A 54 7.59 16.16 12.49
C ILE A 54 7.50 16.92 11.16
N GLU A 55 7.95 16.32 10.04
CA GLU A 55 7.86 16.89 8.69
C GLU A 55 6.40 17.25 8.31
N TYR A 56 5.45 16.37 8.64
CA TYR A 56 4.03 16.64 8.41
C TYR A 56 3.58 17.92 9.13
N TYR A 57 3.84 18.04 10.43
CA TYR A 57 3.44 19.23 11.20
C TYR A 57 4.25 20.47 10.81
N GLN A 58 5.49 20.33 10.37
CA GLN A 58 6.26 21.43 9.80
C GLN A 58 5.57 22.00 8.55
N ASN A 59 5.12 21.15 7.63
CA ASN A 59 4.39 21.59 6.46
C ASN A 59 3.03 22.21 6.81
N ILE A 60 2.27 21.62 7.74
CA ILE A 60 1.03 22.20 8.25
C ILE A 60 1.28 23.60 8.81
N THR A 61 2.31 23.75 9.66
CA THR A 61 2.70 25.03 10.28
C THR A 61 2.94 26.11 9.24
N LYS A 62 3.65 25.77 8.15
CA LYS A 62 3.89 26.68 7.02
C LYS A 62 2.60 27.08 6.29
N GLN A 63 1.73 26.11 5.99
CA GLN A 63 0.60 26.32 5.09
C GLN A 63 -0.61 26.98 5.76
N MET A 64 -0.85 26.70 7.04
CA MET A 64 -2.09 27.07 7.71
C MET A 64 -1.89 28.15 8.80
N PRO A 65 -1.29 27.88 9.97
CA PRO A 65 -1.18 28.89 11.01
C PRO A 65 -0.24 30.01 10.61
N PHE A 66 0.95 29.77 10.05
CA PHE A 66 1.84 30.85 9.65
C PHE A 66 1.25 31.73 8.55
N LYS A 67 0.72 31.12 7.47
CA LYS A 67 0.07 31.86 6.37
C LYS A 67 -1.10 32.72 6.84
N PHE A 68 -1.85 32.27 7.84
CA PHE A 68 -2.94 33.04 8.42
C PHE A 68 -2.42 34.13 9.35
N LEU A 69 -1.60 33.76 10.34
CA LEU A 69 -1.10 34.67 11.36
C LEU A 69 -0.24 35.79 10.76
N SER A 70 0.67 35.50 9.82
CA SER A 70 1.49 36.52 9.14
C SER A 70 0.68 37.59 8.39
N LYS A 71 -0.57 37.30 8.01
CA LYS A 71 -1.48 38.31 7.40
C LYS A 71 -2.07 39.26 8.44
N HIS A 72 -2.22 38.82 9.68
CA HIS A 72 -2.91 39.54 10.74
C HIS A 72 -1.95 40.11 11.81
N LEU A 73 -0.75 39.53 11.94
CA LEU A 73 0.32 39.92 12.85
C LEU A 73 1.60 40.04 12.01
N LYS A 74 1.93 41.27 11.59
CA LYS A 74 3.02 41.57 10.64
C LYS A 74 4.41 41.32 11.24
N GLU A 75 4.46 41.28 12.56
CA GLU A 75 5.62 41.03 13.42
C GLU A 75 6.02 39.55 13.36
N ILE A 76 5.12 38.64 12.95
CA ILE A 76 5.46 37.24 12.77
C ILE A 76 6.20 37.05 11.44
N LYS A 77 7.49 36.73 11.52
CA LYS A 77 8.35 36.42 10.38
C LYS A 77 8.76 34.96 10.34
N ARG A 78 9.29 34.58 9.18
CA ARG A 78 9.89 33.27 8.97
C ARG A 78 11.14 33.39 8.12
N ASP A 79 12.23 32.78 8.57
CA ASP A 79 13.45 32.56 7.80
C ASP A 79 13.75 31.06 7.73
N LYS A 80 13.69 30.49 6.53
CA LYS A 80 13.81 29.04 6.26
C LYS A 80 12.93 28.19 7.19
N GLU A 81 13.48 27.70 8.29
CA GLU A 81 12.82 26.83 9.27
C GLU A 81 12.48 27.56 10.58
N ASN A 82 13.02 28.76 10.79
CA ASN A 82 12.83 29.54 12.00
C ASN A 82 11.60 30.45 11.88
N TYR A 83 10.85 30.58 12.97
CA TYR A 83 9.71 31.48 13.11
C TYR A 83 10.00 32.46 14.24
N THR A 84 9.84 33.75 13.98
CA THR A 84 10.12 34.81 14.96
C THR A 84 8.95 35.74 15.10
N PHE A 85 8.80 36.32 16.28
CA PHE A 85 7.93 37.47 16.52
C PHE A 85 8.86 38.66 16.75
N GLU A 86 8.96 39.56 15.77
CA GLU A 86 9.82 40.74 15.85
C GLU A 86 9.34 41.67 16.97
N GLY A 87 10.28 42.21 17.75
CA GLY A 87 9.96 43.12 18.86
C GLY A 87 9.26 42.43 20.05
N PHE A 88 9.50 41.14 20.26
CA PHE A 88 8.93 40.40 21.39
C PHE A 88 9.56 40.85 22.73
N ASP A 89 8.93 41.82 23.39
CA ASP A 89 9.35 42.40 24.67
C ASP A 89 8.22 42.36 25.71
N LEU A 90 7.75 41.14 25.99
CA LEU A 90 6.71 40.91 27.00
C LEU A 90 7.34 40.51 28.33
N ILE A 91 6.80 41.04 29.43
CA ILE A 91 7.14 40.56 30.78
C ILE A 91 6.41 39.23 31.08
N GLU A 92 6.92 38.45 32.03
CA GLU A 92 6.39 37.11 32.33
C GLU A 92 4.90 37.10 32.67
N SER A 93 4.40 38.12 33.37
CA SER A 93 2.96 38.24 33.68
C SER A 93 2.10 38.40 32.42
N GLN A 94 2.55 39.24 31.47
CA GLN A 94 1.87 39.43 30.18
C GLN A 94 1.94 38.16 29.32
N LYS A 95 3.08 37.46 29.31
CA LYS A 95 3.21 36.16 28.62
C LYS A 95 2.21 35.16 29.18
N GLN A 96 2.12 35.06 30.51
CA GLN A 96 1.22 34.12 31.17
C GLN A 96 -0.24 34.45 30.86
N GLU A 97 -0.63 35.72 30.93
CA GLU A 97 -1.98 36.17 30.59
C GLU A 97 -2.36 35.79 29.15
N LEU A 98 -1.49 36.07 28.17
CA LEU A 98 -1.74 35.73 26.77
C LEU A 98 -1.79 34.21 26.54
N ILE A 99 -0.94 33.43 27.23
CA ILE A 99 -0.96 31.97 27.18
C ILE A 99 -2.30 31.43 27.71
N GLU A 100 -2.78 31.95 28.84
CA GLU A 100 -4.08 31.54 29.39
C GLU A 100 -5.23 31.91 28.44
N LEU A 101 -5.22 33.10 27.84
CA LEU A 101 -6.19 33.47 26.81
C LEU A 101 -6.18 32.51 25.61
N CYS A 102 -5.00 32.06 25.19
CA CYS A 102 -4.86 31.08 24.11
C CYS A 102 -5.41 29.70 24.52
N LYS A 103 -5.11 29.25 25.74
CA LYS A 103 -5.63 27.99 26.29
C LYS A 103 -7.15 28.03 26.41
N GLU A 104 -7.72 29.09 26.95
CA GLU A 104 -9.18 29.24 27.06
C GLU A 104 -9.85 29.18 25.69
N ARG A 105 -9.29 29.86 24.67
CA ARG A 105 -9.83 29.80 23.30
C ARG A 105 -9.74 28.39 22.73
N LEU A 106 -8.63 27.70 22.96
CA LEU A 106 -8.43 26.32 22.54
C LEU A 106 -9.44 25.39 23.20
N GLU A 107 -9.62 25.48 24.52
CA GLU A 107 -10.58 24.68 25.28
C GLU A 107 -12.02 24.93 24.83
N LYS A 108 -12.43 26.20 24.69
CA LYS A 108 -13.75 26.56 24.16
C LYS A 108 -13.99 25.95 22.78
N TYR A 109 -12.98 25.96 21.90
CA TYR A 109 -13.07 25.36 20.57
C TYR A 109 -13.16 23.83 20.63
N ILE A 110 -12.34 23.19 21.46
CA ILE A 110 -12.34 21.74 21.68
C ILE A 110 -13.68 21.27 22.24
N ASN A 111 -14.21 21.96 23.25
CA ASN A 111 -15.49 21.62 23.88
C ASN A 111 -16.66 21.79 22.90
N LYS A 112 -16.63 22.82 22.05
CA LYS A 112 -17.68 23.06 21.05
C LYS A 112 -17.71 22.02 19.93
N ARG A 113 -16.53 21.59 19.44
CA ARG A 113 -16.42 20.70 18.27
C ARG A 113 -16.22 19.22 18.63
N GLY A 114 -15.67 18.92 19.81
CA GLY A 114 -15.14 17.63 20.19
C GLY A 114 -13.75 17.38 19.60
N ILE A 115 -12.78 16.96 20.42
CA ILE A 115 -11.39 16.75 19.99
C ILE A 115 -11.30 15.75 18.83
N ASP A 116 -12.12 14.69 18.86
CA ASP A 116 -12.13 13.66 17.82
C ASP A 116 -12.60 14.17 16.47
N ASN A 117 -13.51 15.16 16.46
CA ASN A 117 -14.00 15.79 15.23
C ASN A 117 -13.02 16.82 14.68
N ILE A 118 -12.32 17.56 15.55
CA ILE A 118 -11.23 18.47 15.13
C ILE A 118 -10.12 17.67 14.45
N LEU A 119 -9.87 16.46 14.96
CA LEU A 119 -8.81 15.58 14.49
C LEU A 119 -9.32 14.46 13.57
N GLN A 120 -10.54 14.57 13.03
CA GLN A 120 -11.12 13.54 12.14
C GLN A 120 -10.24 13.24 10.92
N HIS A 121 -9.54 14.25 10.40
CA HIS A 121 -8.56 14.10 9.32
C HIS A 121 -7.30 13.30 9.72
N ARG A 122 -7.15 12.96 11.01
CA ARG A 122 -6.13 12.10 11.62
C ARG A 122 -6.70 10.79 12.15
N LYS A 123 -8.01 10.52 12.06
CA LYS A 123 -8.50 9.18 12.30
C LYS A 123 -7.81 8.28 11.28
N LYS A 124 -6.94 7.39 11.77
CA LYS A 124 -6.43 6.28 10.98
C LYS A 124 -7.63 5.65 10.29
N SER A 125 -7.52 5.42 8.99
CA SER A 125 -8.34 4.40 8.33
C SER A 125 -8.34 3.19 9.28
N SER A 126 -9.54 2.80 9.65
CA SER A 126 -9.84 1.89 10.74
C SER A 126 -9.03 0.59 10.64
N GLY A 127 -8.25 0.27 11.69
CA GLY A 127 -7.74 -1.08 11.94
C GLY A 127 -6.23 -1.21 12.16
N TYR A 128 -5.84 -2.00 13.15
CA TYR A 128 -4.49 -2.54 13.27
C TYR A 128 -4.33 -3.67 12.23
N ILE A 129 -3.48 -3.46 11.23
CA ILE A 129 -3.05 -4.53 10.31
C ILE A 129 -1.96 -5.33 11.03
N SER A 130 -2.11 -6.65 11.10
CA SER A 130 -1.14 -7.50 11.78
C SER A 130 0.25 -7.38 11.14
N GLY A 131 1.30 -7.49 11.96
CA GLY A 131 2.69 -7.39 11.48
C GLY A 131 3.04 -8.46 10.44
N SER A 132 2.43 -9.64 10.50
CA SER A 132 2.59 -10.71 9.52
C SER A 132 1.98 -10.36 8.17
N ILE A 133 0.76 -9.79 8.14
CA ILE A 133 0.12 -9.33 6.90
C ILE A 133 0.96 -8.21 6.28
N ARG A 134 1.37 -7.23 7.09
CA ARG A 134 2.20 -6.11 6.62
C ARG A 134 3.50 -6.62 5.97
N TYR A 135 4.13 -7.64 6.55
CA TYR A 135 5.36 -8.23 6.00
C TYR A 135 5.12 -8.89 4.63
N GLU A 136 4.08 -9.71 4.49
CA GLU A 136 3.79 -10.40 3.23
C GLU A 136 3.38 -9.43 2.12
N VAL A 137 2.60 -8.38 2.41
CA VAL A 137 2.23 -7.36 1.41
C VAL A 137 3.47 -6.62 0.90
N LEU A 138 4.36 -6.17 1.80
CA LEU A 138 5.59 -5.49 1.40
C LEU A 138 6.54 -6.40 0.61
N LYS A 139 6.55 -7.70 0.93
CA LYS A 139 7.32 -8.72 0.21
C LYS A 139 6.76 -8.98 -1.19
N GLN A 140 5.44 -9.09 -1.34
CA GLN A 140 4.76 -9.22 -2.63
C GLN A 140 5.02 -8.01 -3.52
N ALA A 141 4.92 -6.80 -2.95
CA ALA A 141 5.22 -5.55 -3.64
C ALA A 141 6.72 -5.33 -3.94
N LYS A 142 7.60 -6.30 -3.60
CA LYS A 142 9.06 -6.21 -3.74
C LYS A 142 9.64 -4.92 -3.15
N ARG A 143 9.04 -4.46 -2.05
CA ARG A 143 9.33 -3.18 -1.39
C ARG A 143 9.32 -1.98 -2.35
N ARG A 144 8.37 -1.95 -3.28
CA ARG A 144 8.08 -0.79 -4.13
C ARG A 144 6.63 -0.34 -3.94
N CYS A 145 6.37 0.95 -4.15
CA CYS A 145 5.02 1.47 -4.19
C CYS A 145 4.28 0.88 -5.39
N GLU A 146 3.13 0.26 -5.18
CA GLU A 146 2.34 -0.35 -6.24
C GLU A 146 1.61 0.69 -7.12
N LEU A 147 1.57 1.97 -6.72
CA LEU A 147 1.02 3.05 -7.53
C LEU A 147 2.08 3.76 -8.39
N CYS A 148 3.22 4.14 -7.80
CA CYS A 148 4.23 4.96 -8.50
C CYS A 148 5.58 4.28 -8.70
N GLY A 149 5.75 3.04 -8.24
CA GLY A 149 6.97 2.25 -8.42
C GLY A 149 8.16 2.66 -7.54
N ILE A 150 8.06 3.74 -6.75
CA ILE A 150 9.19 4.23 -5.93
C ILE A 150 9.64 3.18 -4.90
N SER A 151 10.95 3.09 -4.67
CA SER A 151 11.53 2.10 -3.76
C SER A 151 11.28 2.46 -2.29
N ALA A 152 11.10 1.46 -1.44
CA ALA A 152 11.03 1.63 0.01
C ALA A 152 12.31 2.23 0.62
N ASN A 153 13.44 2.18 -0.10
CA ASN A 153 14.69 2.84 0.28
C ASN A 153 14.66 4.35 0.03
N GLU A 154 13.82 4.80 -0.90
CA GLU A 154 13.69 6.20 -1.29
C GLU A 154 12.50 6.87 -0.60
N LYS A 155 11.38 6.14 -0.43
CA LYS A 155 10.21 6.59 0.33
C LYS A 155 9.62 5.46 1.15
N ALA A 156 9.30 5.76 2.41
CA ALA A 156 8.62 4.81 3.28
C ALA A 156 7.30 4.33 2.66
N LEU A 157 7.06 3.02 2.75
CA LEU A 157 5.83 2.38 2.29
C LEU A 157 4.91 2.06 3.47
N GLU A 158 3.63 2.25 3.22
CA GLU A 158 2.52 1.92 4.09
C GLU A 158 1.68 0.82 3.44
N VAL A 159 1.13 -0.06 4.26
CA VAL A 159 0.15 -1.05 3.82
C VAL A 159 -1.22 -0.51 4.17
N ASP A 160 -2.08 -0.36 3.18
CA ASP A 160 -3.45 0.12 3.32
C ASP A 160 -4.39 -0.77 2.53
N HIS A 161 -5.68 -0.75 2.88
CA HIS A 161 -6.67 -1.55 2.17
C HIS A 161 -6.88 -1.04 0.74
N ILE A 162 -7.12 -1.90 -0.25
CA ILE A 162 -7.54 -1.47 -1.59
C ILE A 162 -8.93 -0.85 -1.49
N ILE A 163 -9.86 -1.60 -0.94
CA ILE A 163 -11.22 -1.20 -0.57
C ILE A 163 -11.21 -0.78 0.90
N PRO A 164 -11.49 0.49 1.24
CA PRO A 164 -11.56 0.93 2.63
C PRO A 164 -12.59 0.12 3.42
N ARG A 165 -12.31 -0.16 4.71
CA ARG A 165 -13.28 -0.84 5.60
C ARG A 165 -14.62 -0.10 5.73
N GLU A 166 -14.59 1.24 5.66
CA GLU A 166 -15.81 2.06 5.66
C GLU A 166 -16.73 1.77 4.45
N ASN A 167 -16.16 1.23 3.36
CA ASN A 167 -16.86 0.79 2.17
C ASN A 167 -17.01 -0.75 2.11
N GLY A 168 -16.89 -1.44 3.26
CA GLY A 168 -17.06 -2.90 3.35
C GLY A 168 -15.83 -3.73 2.96
N GLY A 169 -14.65 -3.11 2.85
CA GLY A 169 -13.40 -3.83 2.57
C GLY A 169 -13.02 -4.84 3.67
N SER A 170 -12.66 -6.05 3.26
CA SER A 170 -12.23 -7.14 4.15
C SER A 170 -10.78 -6.96 4.63
N ASP A 171 -10.39 -7.67 5.69
CA ASP A 171 -8.99 -7.79 6.15
C ASP A 171 -8.24 -8.96 5.48
N GLU A 172 -8.71 -9.41 4.32
CA GLU A 172 -8.05 -10.45 3.54
C GLU A 172 -6.79 -9.92 2.86
N MET A 173 -5.78 -10.78 2.68
CA MET A 173 -4.49 -10.41 2.07
C MET A 173 -4.67 -9.72 0.70
N THR A 174 -5.67 -10.15 -0.06
CA THR A 174 -5.97 -9.64 -1.40
C THR A 174 -6.46 -8.20 -1.42
N ASN A 175 -6.99 -7.71 -0.29
CA ASN A 175 -7.48 -6.35 -0.15
C ASN A 175 -6.40 -5.41 0.42
N PHE A 176 -5.11 -5.75 0.36
CA PHE A 176 -4.03 -4.85 0.81
C PHE A 176 -3.10 -4.46 -0.34
N GLN A 177 -2.52 -3.27 -0.23
CA GLN A 177 -1.53 -2.74 -1.17
C GLN A 177 -0.42 -1.97 -0.43
N ALA A 178 0.79 -1.97 -0.99
CA ALA A 178 1.93 -1.20 -0.51
C ALA A 178 2.03 0.13 -1.27
N LEU A 179 1.76 1.25 -0.59
CA LEU A 179 1.83 2.60 -1.16
C LEU A 179 2.87 3.45 -0.45
N CYS A 180 3.55 4.34 -1.17
CA CYS A 180 4.33 5.37 -0.50
C CYS A 180 3.41 6.41 0.15
N TYR A 181 3.87 7.07 1.21
CA TYR A 181 3.06 8.07 1.93
C TYR A 181 2.41 9.12 1.02
N SER A 182 3.08 9.59 -0.03
CA SER A 182 2.49 10.55 -0.98
C SER A 182 1.31 9.95 -1.75
N CYS A 183 1.44 8.72 -2.23
CA CYS A 183 0.36 8.03 -2.94
C CYS A 183 -0.79 7.68 -2.00
N ASN A 184 -0.47 7.25 -0.77
CA ASN A 184 -1.47 6.91 0.24
C ASN A 184 -2.23 8.15 0.72
N SER A 185 -1.54 9.27 0.97
CA SER A 185 -2.17 10.54 1.39
C SER A 185 -2.99 11.21 0.29
N MET A 186 -2.65 10.98 -0.99
CA MET A 186 -3.45 11.40 -2.14
C MET A 186 -4.76 10.63 -2.27
N LYS A 187 -4.87 9.45 -1.66
CA LYS A 187 -6.09 8.62 -1.62
C LYS A 187 -7.20 9.19 -0.72
N ARG A 188 -7.18 10.48 -0.37
CA ARG A 188 -8.22 11.12 0.46
C ARG A 188 -9.48 11.42 -0.37
N ASN A 189 -10.64 11.39 0.29
CA ASN A 189 -12.04 11.63 -0.18
C ASN A 189 -12.33 12.96 -0.95
N LYS A 190 -11.40 13.48 -1.76
CA LYS A 190 -11.58 14.62 -2.67
C LYS A 190 -11.35 14.24 -4.12
N ASP A 191 -11.36 12.96 -4.41
CA ASP A 191 -11.58 12.50 -5.76
C ASP A 191 -13.10 12.46 -6.00
N ASN A 192 -13.57 13.23 -6.98
CA ASN A 192 -14.96 13.13 -7.44
C ASN A 192 -15.16 11.90 -8.35
N THR A 193 -14.09 11.12 -8.58
CA THR A 193 -14.19 9.77 -9.13
C THR A 193 -15.03 8.95 -8.18
N ASP A 194 -16.26 8.68 -8.60
CA ASP A 194 -17.14 7.77 -7.89
C ASP A 194 -16.55 6.36 -7.97
N PHE A 195 -15.69 6.02 -7.00
CA PHE A 195 -15.10 4.70 -6.89
C PHE A 195 -16.15 3.60 -6.67
N ARG A 196 -17.41 3.94 -6.32
CA ARG A 196 -18.49 2.95 -6.33
C ARG A 196 -18.71 2.42 -7.74
N LYS A 197 -18.64 3.25 -8.78
CA LYS A 197 -18.70 2.79 -10.17
C LYS A 197 -17.49 1.92 -10.56
N VAL A 198 -16.33 2.15 -9.97
CA VAL A 198 -15.13 1.32 -10.17
C VAL A 198 -15.25 -0.02 -9.42
N LEU A 199 -15.82 0.01 -8.22
CA LEU A 199 -16.14 -1.18 -7.43
C LEU A 199 -17.22 -2.02 -8.10
N ASP A 200 -18.27 -1.37 -8.59
CA ASP A 200 -19.36 -1.97 -9.35
C ASP A 200 -18.84 -2.57 -10.65
N SER A 201 -17.88 -1.92 -11.33
CA SER A 201 -17.34 -2.44 -12.59
C SER A 201 -16.59 -3.77 -12.42
N TYR A 202 -15.99 -4.08 -11.25
CA TYR A 202 -15.46 -5.43 -10.98
C TYR A 202 -16.50 -6.55 -11.06
N ASN A 203 -17.79 -6.20 -10.95
CA ASN A 203 -18.90 -7.12 -11.12
C ASN A 203 -19.42 -7.19 -12.56
N ASP A 204 -18.85 -6.43 -13.50
CA ASP A 204 -19.26 -6.49 -14.91
C ASP A 204 -19.05 -7.92 -15.43
N ARG A 205 -20.14 -8.50 -15.93
CA ARG A 205 -20.19 -9.83 -16.56
C ARG A 205 -21.06 -9.73 -17.81
N ASP A 206 -20.63 -10.40 -18.86
CA ASP A 206 -21.43 -10.58 -20.07
C ASP A 206 -22.11 -11.95 -20.01
N LYS A 207 -23.44 -11.97 -20.16
CA LYS A 207 -24.27 -13.18 -20.12
C LYS A 207 -24.01 -14.12 -21.28
N GLU A 208 -23.50 -13.62 -22.40
CA GLU A 208 -23.17 -14.44 -23.58
C GLU A 208 -21.70 -14.86 -23.60
N CYS A 209 -20.88 -14.36 -22.67
CA CYS A 209 -19.46 -14.68 -22.62
C CYS A 209 -19.21 -16.04 -21.97
N ILE A 210 -18.51 -16.92 -22.69
CA ILE A 210 -18.21 -18.29 -22.20
C ILE A 210 -17.33 -18.30 -20.94
N PHE A 211 -16.49 -17.28 -20.74
CA PHE A 211 -15.62 -17.18 -19.57
C PHE A 211 -16.36 -16.61 -18.36
N CYS A 212 -17.28 -15.65 -18.56
CA CYS A 212 -18.17 -15.18 -17.49
C CYS A 212 -19.07 -16.29 -16.97
N ASN A 213 -19.48 -17.22 -17.83
CA ASN A 213 -20.39 -18.32 -17.51
C ASN A 213 -19.68 -19.68 -17.40
N ILE A 214 -18.36 -19.68 -17.21
CA ILE A 214 -17.59 -20.92 -17.07
C ILE A 214 -18.08 -21.71 -15.85
N SER A 215 -18.22 -23.02 -16.01
CA SER A 215 -18.59 -23.89 -14.88
C SER A 215 -17.46 -23.94 -13.84
N LYS A 216 -17.81 -23.86 -12.55
CA LYS A 216 -16.82 -23.85 -11.45
C LYS A 216 -15.91 -25.08 -11.43
N ASN A 217 -16.37 -26.22 -11.93
CA ASN A 217 -15.57 -27.45 -12.02
C ASN A 217 -14.41 -27.37 -13.03
N ARG A 218 -14.44 -26.40 -13.96
CA ARG A 218 -13.35 -26.13 -14.91
C ARG A 218 -12.24 -25.27 -14.32
N ILE A 219 -12.51 -24.59 -13.20
CA ILE A 219 -11.58 -23.68 -12.55
C ILE A 219 -10.56 -24.52 -11.77
N VAL A 220 -9.30 -24.48 -12.21
CA VAL A 220 -8.19 -25.17 -11.55
C VAL A 220 -7.75 -24.42 -10.31
N LYS A 221 -7.74 -23.09 -10.38
CA LYS A 221 -7.35 -22.19 -9.31
C LYS A 221 -7.98 -20.82 -9.53
N GLU A 222 -8.26 -20.09 -8.46
CA GLU A 222 -8.71 -18.71 -8.53
C GLU A 222 -8.19 -17.88 -7.36
N ASN A 223 -8.16 -16.56 -7.55
CA ASN A 223 -8.06 -15.59 -6.48
C ASN A 223 -9.23 -14.61 -6.60
N GLU A 224 -9.17 -13.46 -5.95
CA GLU A 224 -10.30 -12.51 -5.89
C GLU A 224 -10.71 -11.98 -7.27
N LEU A 225 -9.75 -11.74 -8.17
CA LEU A 225 -9.97 -10.99 -9.42
C LEU A 225 -9.71 -11.79 -10.69
N ALA A 226 -9.15 -12.99 -10.58
CA ALA A 226 -8.83 -13.83 -11.72
C ALA A 226 -8.96 -15.33 -11.39
N PHE A 227 -9.00 -16.15 -12.44
CA PHE A 227 -9.05 -17.61 -12.32
C PHE A 227 -8.26 -18.28 -13.44
N VAL A 228 -7.95 -19.56 -13.25
CA VAL A 228 -7.16 -20.38 -14.17
C VAL A 228 -8.00 -21.56 -14.64
N ILE A 229 -7.99 -21.80 -15.95
CA ILE A 229 -8.53 -23.01 -16.56
C ILE A 229 -7.48 -23.66 -17.47
N GLU A 230 -7.62 -24.94 -17.75
CA GLU A 230 -6.90 -25.57 -18.87
C GLU A 230 -7.57 -25.21 -20.20
N ASP A 231 -6.76 -24.94 -21.21
CA ASP A 231 -7.23 -24.65 -22.56
C ASP A 231 -7.81 -25.94 -23.20
N ASN A 232 -8.95 -25.82 -23.89
CA ASN A 232 -9.57 -26.93 -24.61
C ASN A 232 -8.82 -27.28 -25.91
N TYR A 233 -8.06 -26.33 -26.45
CA TYR A 233 -7.25 -26.48 -27.66
C TYR A 233 -5.78 -26.15 -27.32
N PRO A 234 -5.14 -26.97 -26.48
CA PRO A 234 -3.81 -26.67 -25.95
C PRO A 234 -2.75 -26.64 -27.06
N VAL A 235 -1.91 -25.59 -27.09
CA VAL A 235 -0.73 -25.54 -27.97
C VAL A 235 0.27 -26.62 -27.56
N THR A 236 0.47 -26.80 -26.25
CA THR A 236 1.25 -27.90 -25.66
C THR A 236 0.51 -28.44 -24.44
N LYS A 237 0.84 -29.66 -24.02
CA LYS A 237 0.22 -30.30 -22.85
C LYS A 237 0.32 -29.42 -21.60
N ASN A 238 -0.82 -29.24 -20.92
CA ASN A 238 -1.04 -28.36 -19.76
C ASN A 238 -1.02 -26.85 -20.08
N HIS A 239 -1.32 -26.46 -21.33
CA HIS A 239 -1.59 -25.06 -21.67
C HIS A 239 -2.76 -24.54 -20.81
N SER A 240 -2.51 -23.46 -20.07
CA SER A 240 -3.48 -22.84 -19.18
C SER A 240 -3.82 -21.43 -19.61
N LEU A 241 -5.05 -21.02 -19.32
CA LEU A 241 -5.55 -19.66 -19.50
C LEU A 241 -5.75 -19.02 -18.14
N ILE A 242 -5.16 -17.85 -17.92
CA ILE A 242 -5.39 -17.00 -16.75
C ILE A 242 -6.37 -15.90 -17.18
N ILE A 243 -7.55 -15.88 -16.59
CA ILE A 243 -8.70 -15.10 -17.05
C ILE A 243 -9.14 -14.15 -15.96
N SER A 244 -9.37 -12.89 -16.32
CA SER A 244 -9.96 -11.89 -15.42
C SER A 244 -11.40 -12.26 -15.06
N LYS A 245 -11.82 -12.05 -13.81
CA LYS A 245 -13.21 -12.30 -13.40
C LYS A 245 -14.15 -11.25 -13.97
N ARG A 246 -13.75 -9.97 -13.89
CA ARG A 246 -14.44 -8.87 -14.58
C ARG A 246 -14.40 -9.11 -16.08
N HIS A 247 -15.51 -8.88 -16.76
CA HIS A 247 -15.55 -8.88 -18.20
C HIS A 247 -14.89 -7.61 -18.74
N CYS A 248 -13.65 -7.74 -19.20
CA CYS A 248 -12.94 -6.70 -19.93
C CYS A 248 -12.41 -7.29 -21.23
N LEU A 249 -12.36 -6.50 -22.31
CA LEU A 249 -12.17 -7.07 -23.65
C LEU A 249 -10.77 -7.67 -23.79
N ASN A 250 -9.73 -6.98 -23.34
CA ASN A 250 -8.34 -7.41 -23.53
C ASN A 250 -7.43 -6.96 -22.37
N TYR A 251 -6.13 -7.27 -22.49
CA TYR A 251 -5.15 -7.00 -21.44
C TYR A 251 -5.01 -5.52 -21.10
N PHE A 252 -5.19 -4.63 -22.07
CA PHE A 252 -5.06 -3.18 -21.87
C PHE A 252 -6.26 -2.57 -21.12
N ASP A 253 -7.35 -3.32 -20.96
CA ASP A 253 -8.52 -2.90 -20.20
C ASP A 253 -8.44 -3.27 -18.71
N LEU A 254 -7.43 -4.05 -18.31
CA LEU A 254 -7.24 -4.46 -16.92
C LEU A 254 -6.82 -3.28 -16.04
N TYR A 255 -7.40 -3.22 -14.85
CA TYR A 255 -6.89 -2.35 -13.79
C TYR A 255 -5.66 -2.97 -13.12
N GLN A 256 -4.83 -2.14 -12.49
CA GLN A 256 -3.60 -2.60 -11.83
C GLN A 256 -3.80 -3.77 -10.85
N PRO A 257 -4.86 -3.81 -10.02
CA PRO A 257 -5.13 -4.97 -9.15
C PRO A 257 -5.39 -6.27 -9.92
N GLU A 258 -6.04 -6.21 -11.09
CA GLU A 258 -6.32 -7.38 -11.92
C GLU A 258 -5.04 -7.86 -12.62
N ILE A 259 -4.17 -6.94 -13.04
CA ILE A 259 -2.83 -7.27 -13.56
C ILE A 259 -2.03 -8.03 -12.48
N ASN A 260 -2.05 -7.54 -11.23
CA ASN A 260 -1.37 -8.19 -10.11
C ASN A 260 -1.96 -9.58 -9.84
N ALA A 261 -3.29 -9.70 -9.81
CA ALA A 261 -3.99 -10.97 -9.60
C ALA A 261 -3.69 -12.01 -10.70
N CYS A 262 -3.70 -11.58 -11.96
CA CYS A 262 -3.32 -12.43 -13.09
C CYS A 262 -1.86 -12.88 -12.99
N ASN A 263 -0.94 -11.95 -12.69
CA ASN A 263 0.49 -12.27 -12.54
C ASN A 263 0.74 -13.26 -11.40
N GLN A 264 0.07 -13.09 -10.26
CA GLN A 264 0.13 -14.05 -9.16
C GLN A 264 -0.25 -15.45 -9.64
N LEU A 265 -1.38 -15.60 -10.33
CA LEU A 265 -1.82 -16.89 -10.85
C LEU A 265 -0.87 -17.48 -11.90
N ILE A 266 -0.25 -16.65 -12.74
CA ILE A 266 0.78 -17.10 -13.68
C ILE A 266 1.95 -17.75 -12.93
N PHE A 267 2.51 -17.08 -11.92
CA PHE A 267 3.64 -17.61 -11.16
C PHE A 267 3.26 -18.87 -10.38
N GLU A 268 2.11 -18.87 -9.72
CA GLU A 268 1.63 -20.02 -8.95
C GLU A 268 1.33 -21.23 -9.84
N THR A 269 0.71 -21.02 -11.01
CA THR A 269 0.43 -22.08 -11.97
C THR A 269 1.73 -22.64 -12.55
N ARG A 270 2.70 -21.79 -12.89
CA ARG A 270 4.04 -22.23 -13.31
C ARG A 270 4.69 -23.15 -12.28
N GLU A 271 4.70 -22.76 -11.00
CA GLU A 271 5.29 -23.56 -9.92
C GLU A 271 4.56 -24.90 -9.75
N GLN A 272 3.24 -24.92 -9.87
CA GLN A 272 2.46 -26.16 -9.84
C GLN A 272 2.78 -27.09 -11.01
N LEU A 273 2.89 -26.53 -12.23
CA LEU A 273 3.22 -27.30 -13.43
C LEU A 273 4.62 -27.91 -13.36
N LEU A 274 5.63 -27.14 -12.91
CA LEU A 274 6.99 -27.65 -12.74
C LEU A 274 7.09 -28.78 -11.70
N LYS A 275 6.26 -28.75 -10.65
CA LYS A 275 6.18 -29.84 -9.67
C LYS A 275 5.54 -31.10 -10.24
N LYS A 276 4.53 -30.95 -11.10
CA LYS A 276 3.78 -32.06 -11.71
C LYS A 276 4.51 -32.69 -12.90
N ASP A 277 5.23 -31.90 -13.68
CA ASP A 277 5.89 -32.33 -14.91
C ASP A 277 7.30 -31.75 -15.00
N LYS A 278 8.28 -32.58 -14.65
CA LYS A 278 9.71 -32.22 -14.66
C LYS A 278 10.29 -32.08 -16.08
N SER A 279 9.56 -32.48 -17.12
CA SER A 279 10.02 -32.32 -18.51
C SER A 279 9.84 -30.89 -19.04
N ILE A 280 9.12 -30.04 -18.30
CA ILE A 280 8.94 -28.64 -18.65
C ILE A 280 10.25 -27.89 -18.40
N GLU A 281 10.82 -27.33 -19.46
CA GLU A 281 12.10 -26.61 -19.44
C GLU A 281 11.94 -25.11 -19.72
N GLY A 282 10.74 -24.66 -20.12
CA GLY A 282 10.46 -23.25 -20.41
C GLY A 282 8.98 -22.93 -20.45
N PHE A 283 8.65 -21.66 -20.67
CA PHE A 283 7.27 -21.20 -20.82
C PHE A 283 7.19 -20.09 -21.87
N ASN A 284 6.11 -20.06 -22.64
CA ASN A 284 5.66 -18.86 -23.33
C ASN A 284 4.46 -18.27 -22.59
N ILE A 285 4.46 -16.95 -22.50
CA ILE A 285 3.35 -16.18 -21.95
C ILE A 285 2.92 -15.20 -23.04
N GLY A 286 1.61 -15.10 -23.28
CA GLY A 286 1.09 -14.22 -24.32
C GLY A 286 -0.38 -13.88 -24.12
N ASN A 287 -0.80 -12.78 -24.72
CA ASN A 287 -2.19 -12.40 -24.85
C ASN A 287 -2.39 -11.82 -26.25
N ASN A 288 -3.53 -12.13 -26.86
CA ASN A 288 -3.98 -11.47 -28.08
C ASN A 288 -4.98 -10.38 -27.70
N SER A 289 -4.70 -9.13 -28.08
CA SER A 289 -5.56 -7.98 -27.82
C SER A 289 -6.15 -7.46 -29.12
N GLY A 290 -7.45 -7.71 -29.32
CA GLY A 290 -8.21 -7.36 -30.52
C GLY A 290 -8.17 -8.42 -31.62
N LYS A 291 -9.17 -8.35 -32.51
CA LYS A 291 -9.37 -9.33 -33.60
C LYS A 291 -8.17 -9.46 -34.53
N VAL A 292 -7.51 -8.35 -34.87
CA VAL A 292 -6.31 -8.34 -35.75
C VAL A 292 -5.14 -9.09 -35.13
N ALA A 293 -5.02 -9.07 -33.79
CA ALA A 293 -4.01 -9.83 -33.06
C ALA A 293 -4.38 -11.31 -32.89
N GLY A 294 -5.53 -11.76 -33.43
CA GLY A 294 -6.00 -13.14 -33.31
C GLY A 294 -6.77 -13.44 -32.01
N GLN A 295 -7.33 -12.42 -31.36
CA GLN A 295 -8.22 -12.66 -30.22
C GLN A 295 -9.56 -13.25 -30.70
N THR A 296 -9.92 -14.42 -30.17
CA THR A 296 -11.14 -15.16 -30.54
C THR A 296 -12.27 -14.99 -29.53
N ILE A 297 -11.94 -14.86 -28.26
CA ILE A 297 -12.88 -14.59 -27.16
C ILE A 297 -12.61 -13.18 -26.66
N ASN A 298 -13.62 -12.30 -26.76
CA ASN A 298 -13.54 -10.90 -26.36
C ASN A 298 -13.65 -10.73 -24.83
N HIS A 299 -12.81 -11.46 -24.10
CA HIS A 299 -12.63 -11.34 -22.66
C HIS A 299 -11.17 -11.62 -22.36
N CYS A 300 -10.49 -10.74 -21.62
CA CYS A 300 -9.08 -10.83 -21.31
C CYS A 300 -8.69 -12.17 -20.69
N HIS A 301 -7.81 -12.88 -21.41
CA HIS A 301 -7.18 -14.13 -21.00
C HIS A 301 -5.71 -14.13 -21.40
N ILE A 302 -4.85 -14.63 -20.51
CA ILE A 302 -3.41 -14.73 -20.71
C ILE A 302 -3.05 -16.20 -20.84
N HIS A 303 -2.38 -16.54 -21.93
CA HIS A 303 -1.86 -17.86 -22.20
C HIS A 303 -0.61 -18.11 -21.36
N LEU A 304 -0.57 -19.25 -20.67
CA LEU A 304 0.62 -19.81 -20.06
C LEU A 304 0.89 -21.17 -20.70
N ILE A 305 1.87 -21.21 -21.59
CA ILE A 305 2.18 -22.37 -22.44
C ILE A 305 3.48 -23.00 -21.96
N PRO A 306 3.46 -24.17 -21.29
CA PRO A 306 4.68 -24.86 -20.88
C PRO A 306 5.41 -25.45 -22.09
N ARG A 307 6.73 -25.33 -22.13
CA ARG A 307 7.60 -25.75 -23.24
C ARG A 307 8.55 -26.86 -22.80
N ARG A 308 8.85 -27.76 -23.72
CA ARG A 308 9.71 -28.94 -23.52
C ARG A 308 10.73 -29.02 -24.64
N LYS A 309 11.88 -29.65 -24.39
CA LYS A 309 12.85 -29.89 -25.45
C LYS A 309 12.23 -30.78 -26.54
N GLY A 310 12.35 -30.35 -27.80
CA GLY A 310 11.83 -31.07 -28.96
C GLY A 310 10.33 -30.93 -29.22
N ASP A 311 9.61 -30.06 -28.50
CA ASP A 311 8.19 -29.78 -28.78
C ASP A 311 7.96 -28.93 -30.05
N THR A 312 9.02 -28.39 -30.63
CA THR A 312 9.08 -27.74 -31.94
C THR A 312 10.47 -27.92 -32.53
N GLU A 313 10.55 -28.04 -33.86
CA GLU A 313 11.82 -28.22 -34.58
C GLU A 313 12.74 -27.00 -34.46
N ASN A 314 12.16 -25.79 -34.55
CA ASN A 314 12.89 -24.53 -34.43
C ASN A 314 12.27 -23.65 -33.33
N PRO A 315 12.76 -23.71 -32.08
CA PRO A 315 12.20 -22.90 -30.99
C PRO A 315 12.55 -21.41 -31.13
N THR A 316 13.61 -21.10 -31.88
CA THR A 316 14.07 -19.74 -32.15
C THR A 316 13.05 -19.01 -33.01
N GLY A 317 12.41 -17.99 -32.43
CA GLY A 317 11.33 -17.24 -33.08
C GLY A 317 10.14 -17.00 -32.15
N GLY A 318 9.70 -18.04 -31.42
CA GLY A 318 8.66 -17.94 -30.40
C GLY A 318 7.47 -17.06 -30.81
N VAL A 319 7.29 -15.92 -30.12
CA VAL A 319 6.23 -14.93 -30.35
C VAL A 319 6.20 -14.40 -31.79
N ARG A 320 7.31 -14.40 -32.52
CA ARG A 320 7.36 -14.00 -33.94
C ARG A 320 6.53 -14.91 -34.85
N GLY A 321 6.17 -16.11 -34.38
CA GLY A 321 5.26 -17.02 -35.08
C GLY A 321 3.87 -16.45 -35.37
N VAL A 322 3.49 -15.30 -34.77
CA VAL A 322 2.28 -14.55 -35.14
C VAL A 322 2.24 -14.20 -36.64
N ILE A 323 3.40 -14.01 -37.27
CA ILE A 323 3.54 -13.85 -38.71
C ILE A 323 4.45 -14.98 -39.21
N LYS A 324 3.83 -16.04 -39.76
CA LYS A 324 4.49 -17.32 -40.08
C LYS A 324 5.80 -17.17 -40.87
N ASN A 325 5.82 -16.32 -41.90
CA ASN A 325 7.00 -16.09 -42.73
C ASN A 325 8.10 -15.23 -42.07
N LYS A 326 7.88 -14.71 -40.86
CA LYS A 326 8.85 -13.94 -40.06
C LYS A 326 9.26 -14.66 -38.76
N GLN A 327 8.83 -15.91 -38.60
CA GLN A 327 9.08 -16.71 -37.40
C GLN A 327 10.57 -16.98 -37.20
N SER A 328 11.23 -17.51 -38.24
CA SER A 328 12.66 -17.81 -38.24
C SER A 328 13.47 -16.62 -38.75
N TYR A 329 14.71 -16.49 -38.28
CA TYR A 329 15.71 -15.54 -38.77
C TYR A 329 17.02 -16.27 -39.07
#